data_AF-A0A924QNS3-F1
#
_entry.id   AF-A0A924QNS3-F1
#
_cell.length_a   1.000
_cell.length_b   1.000
_cell.length_c   1.000
_cell.angle_alpha   90.00
_cell.angle_beta   90.00
_cell.angle_gamma   90.00
#
_symmetry.space_group_name_H-M   'P 1'
#
loop_
_entity.id
_entity.type
_entity.pdbx_description
1 polymer ?
#
loop_
_entity_poly.entity_id
_entity_poly.type
_entity_poly.pdbx_seq_one_letter_code
_entity_poly.pdbx_strand_id
1 'polypeptide(L)'
;MKQSLIACCLFLLSFQIVEAQDFYKESPEAKKWVKKQFKKLSKDQRLAQLMIIRAHSNLGPDHVKQVTELITKYDVGGLCFFQGGPIRQAQLTNFYQGIAKTPLMICIDGEWGLGMRLDSVINYPRQLMMGATQDAE
;
A
#
# COMPACT_ATOMS: atom_id res chain seq x y z
N MET A 1 34.77 31.52 38.59
CA MET A 1 33.91 32.28 37.65
C MET A 1 34.22 32.00 36.17
N LYS A 2 35.48 32.01 35.69
CA LYS A 2 35.78 31.76 34.27
C LYS A 2 35.48 30.32 33.77
N GLN A 3 35.69 29.29 34.60
CA GLN A 3 35.41 27.90 34.20
C GLN A 3 33.91 27.58 34.13
N SER A 4 33.09 28.22 34.98
CA SER A 4 31.62 28.09 34.96
C SER A 4 30.99 28.74 33.71
N LEU A 5 31.61 29.79 33.15
CA LEU A 5 31.16 30.39 31.89
C LEU A 5 31.46 29.51 30.66
N ILE A 6 32.61 28.81 30.65
CA ILE A 6 32.99 27.92 29.54
C ILE A 6 32.08 26.68 29.50
N ALA A 7 31.71 26.13 30.66
CA ALA A 7 30.76 25.02 30.75
C ALA A 7 29.36 25.39 30.26
N CYS A 8 28.91 26.63 30.49
CA CYS A 8 27.62 27.13 30.00
C CYS A 8 27.62 27.32 28.47
N CYS A 9 28.74 27.79 27.89
CA CYS A 9 28.88 27.92 26.44
C CYS A 9 28.95 26.58 25.70
N LEU A 10 29.54 25.53 26.28
CA LEU A 10 29.59 24.19 25.68
C LEU A 10 28.23 23.48 25.70
N PHE A 11 27.39 23.76 26.68
CA PHE A 11 26.03 23.21 26.75
C PHE A 11 25.11 23.80 25.67
N LEU A 12 25.29 25.10 25.34
CA LEU A 12 24.53 25.80 24.31
C LEU A 12 24.87 25.35 22.87
N LEU A 13 25.99 24.65 22.65
CA LEU A 13 26.44 24.16 21.34
C LEU A 13 25.88 22.77 20.96
N SER A 14 25.04 22.19 21.82
CA SER A 14 24.50 20.83 21.64
C SER A 14 23.00 20.78 21.33
N PHE A 15 22.45 21.83 20.70
CA PHE A 15 21.14 21.73 20.04
C PHE A 15 21.29 20.94 18.73
N GLN A 16 21.32 19.61 18.84
CA GLN A 16 21.07 18.74 17.70
C GLN A 16 19.63 18.97 17.27
N ILE A 17 19.43 19.45 16.03
CA ILE A 17 18.11 19.49 15.43
C ILE A 17 17.66 18.04 15.27
N VAL A 18 16.70 17.61 16.08
CA VAL A 18 16.01 16.34 15.89
C VAL A 18 15.13 16.50 14.65
N GLU A 19 15.65 16.11 13.49
CA GLU A 19 14.83 15.90 12.29
C GLU A 19 13.89 14.73 12.60
N ALA A 20 12.62 15.02 12.87
CA ALA A 20 11.60 14.00 12.94
C ALA A 20 11.46 13.34 11.56
N GLN A 21 11.12 12.05 11.55
CA GLN A 21 10.85 11.33 10.30
C GLN A 21 9.68 12.00 9.56
N ASP A 22 9.95 12.48 8.35
CA ASP A 22 9.00 13.13 7.45
C ASP A 22 8.05 12.10 6.78
N PHE A 23 7.47 11.20 7.58
CA PHE A 23 6.68 10.03 7.11
C PHE A 23 5.45 10.41 6.27
N TYR A 24 4.99 11.66 6.36
CA TYR A 24 3.84 12.18 5.61
C TYR A 24 4.17 13.40 4.73
N LYS A 25 5.44 13.58 4.34
CA LYS A 25 5.80 14.74 3.51
C LYS A 25 5.18 14.62 2.12
N GLU A 26 4.08 15.34 1.91
CA GLU A 26 3.41 15.39 0.62
C GLU A 26 4.31 16.09 -0.41
N SER A 27 4.73 15.35 -1.44
CA SER A 27 5.46 15.95 -2.55
C SER A 27 4.54 16.86 -3.37
N PRO A 28 5.05 17.98 -3.91
CA PRO A 28 4.30 18.82 -4.85
C PRO A 28 3.73 18.04 -6.04
N GLU A 29 4.45 17.02 -6.50
CA GLU A 29 4.07 16.12 -7.58
C GLU A 29 2.86 15.28 -7.20
N ALA A 30 2.86 14.69 -6.00
CA ALA A 30 1.73 13.92 -5.48
C ALA A 30 0.49 14.81 -5.34
N LYS A 31 0.62 16.00 -4.73
CA LYS A 31 -0.46 16.99 -4.62
C LYS A 31 -1.04 17.35 -6.00
N LYS A 32 -0.18 17.59 -6.99
CA LYS A 32 -0.58 17.94 -8.35
C LYS A 32 -1.32 16.77 -9.03
N TRP A 33 -0.81 15.55 -8.87
CA TRP A 33 -1.43 14.35 -9.41
C TRP A 33 -2.81 14.10 -8.79
N VAL A 34 -2.92 14.13 -7.46
CA VAL A 34 -4.20 13.93 -6.74
C VAL A 34 -5.23 14.96 -7.19
N LYS A 35 -4.86 16.25 -7.23
CA LYS A 35 -5.75 17.31 -7.73
C LYS A 35 -6.19 17.08 -9.17
N LYS A 36 -5.29 16.59 -10.04
CA LYS A 36 -5.61 16.28 -11.44
C LYS A 36 -6.57 15.11 -11.56
N GLN A 37 -6.40 14.03 -10.79
CA GLN A 37 -7.31 12.88 -10.85
C GLN A 37 -8.65 13.20 -10.22
N PHE A 38 -8.67 13.78 -9.03
CA PHE A 38 -9.90 14.09 -8.29
C PHE A 38 -10.87 15.00 -9.07
N LYS A 39 -10.34 15.93 -9.87
CA LYS A 39 -11.13 16.80 -10.75
C LYS A 39 -11.83 16.07 -11.89
N LYS A 40 -11.34 14.90 -12.30
CA LYS A 40 -11.95 14.08 -13.37
C LYS A 40 -13.10 13.21 -12.86
N LEU A 41 -13.19 13.00 -11.55
CA LEU A 41 -14.16 12.10 -10.94
C LEU A 41 -15.49 12.81 -10.68
N SER A 42 -16.57 12.17 -11.09
CA SER A 42 -17.94 12.49 -10.62
C SER A 42 -18.08 12.20 -9.12
N LYS A 43 -19.19 12.65 -8.50
CA LYS A 43 -19.48 12.37 -7.10
C LYS A 43 -19.53 10.86 -6.82
N ASP A 44 -20.18 10.10 -7.70
CA ASP A 44 -20.33 8.65 -7.54
C ASP A 44 -18.98 7.92 -7.70
N GLN A 45 -18.14 8.35 -8.66
CA GLN A 45 -16.79 7.79 -8.80
C GLN A 45 -15.93 8.09 -7.57
N ARG A 46 -16.06 9.27 -6.94
CA ARG A 46 -15.33 9.56 -5.68
C ARG A 46 -15.75 8.63 -4.55
N LEU A 47 -17.03 8.26 -4.49
CA LEU A 47 -17.51 7.24 -3.54
C LEU A 47 -16.97 5.85 -3.90
N ALA A 48 -16.98 5.49 -5.19
CA ALA A 48 -16.46 4.22 -5.66
C ALA A 48 -14.95 4.05 -5.41
N GLN A 49 -14.17 5.14 -5.43
CA GLN A 49 -12.75 5.15 -5.06
C GLN A 49 -12.49 4.75 -3.59
N LEU A 50 -13.52 4.74 -2.73
CA LEU A 50 -13.42 4.24 -1.35
C LEU A 50 -13.68 2.73 -1.25
N MET A 51 -14.08 2.08 -2.35
CA MET A 51 -14.44 0.67 -2.38
C MET A 51 -13.25 -0.20 -2.81
N ILE A 52 -13.03 -1.28 -2.05
CA ILE A 52 -12.04 -2.32 -2.36
C ILE A 52 -12.78 -3.61 -2.68
N ILE A 53 -12.57 -4.12 -3.89
CA ILE A 53 -13.25 -5.33 -4.37
C ILE A 53 -12.39 -6.55 -4.09
N ARG A 54 -13.01 -7.62 -3.58
CA ARG A 54 -12.36 -8.92 -3.41
C ARG A 54 -12.09 -9.56 -4.77
N ALA A 55 -10.84 -9.94 -5.03
CA ALA A 55 -10.42 -10.65 -6.24
C ALA A 55 -9.80 -12.00 -5.90
N HIS A 56 -10.05 -13.00 -6.74
CA HIS A 56 -9.44 -14.32 -6.66
C HIS A 56 -8.89 -14.69 -8.03
N SER A 57 -7.74 -15.37 -8.07
CA SER A 57 -7.14 -15.81 -9.34
C SER A 57 -7.45 -17.27 -9.68
N ASN A 58 -8.23 -17.97 -8.84
CA ASN A 58 -8.59 -19.38 -8.99
C ASN A 58 -10.10 -19.65 -9.15
N LEU A 59 -10.96 -18.62 -9.24
CA LEU A 59 -12.42 -18.79 -9.37
C LEU A 59 -12.93 -18.80 -10.82
N GLY A 60 -12.03 -18.80 -11.80
CA GLY A 60 -12.39 -18.92 -13.22
C GLY A 60 -12.93 -17.63 -13.86
N PRO A 61 -13.37 -17.72 -15.13
CA PRO A 61 -13.67 -16.56 -15.98
C PRO A 61 -14.89 -15.75 -15.52
N ASP A 62 -15.91 -16.38 -14.92
CA ASP A 62 -17.10 -15.66 -14.45
C ASP A 62 -16.77 -14.69 -13.31
N HIS A 63 -15.90 -15.09 -12.39
CA HIS A 63 -15.40 -14.20 -11.34
C HIS A 63 -14.60 -13.04 -11.91
N VAL A 64 -13.73 -13.33 -12.89
CA VAL A 64 -12.94 -12.30 -13.60
C VAL A 64 -13.88 -11.30 -14.30
N LYS A 65 -14.95 -11.77 -14.93
CA LYS A 65 -15.96 -10.93 -15.56
C LYS A 65 -16.67 -10.04 -14.55
N GLN A 66 -17.10 -10.57 -13.40
CA GLN A 66 -17.73 -9.77 -12.35
C GLN A 66 -16.81 -8.66 -11.82
N VAL A 67 -15.54 -8.97 -11.55
CA VAL A 67 -14.56 -7.98 -11.11
C VAL A 67 -14.33 -6.93 -12.20
N THR A 68 -14.23 -7.35 -13.46
CA THR A 68 -14.10 -6.47 -14.64
C THR A 68 -15.26 -5.49 -14.75
N GLU A 69 -16.50 -5.97 -14.57
CA GLU A 69 -17.69 -5.13 -14.60
C GLU A 69 -17.66 -4.09 -13.48
N LEU A 70 -17.26 -4.48 -12.26
CA LEU A 70 -17.15 -3.53 -11.15
C LEU A 70 -16.12 -2.44 -11.41
N ILE A 71 -14.96 -2.80 -11.96
CA ILE A 71 -13.89 -1.84 -12.31
C ILE A 71 -14.38 -0.84 -13.37
N THR A 72 -14.88 -1.36 -14.49
CA THR A 72 -15.23 -0.54 -15.66
C THR A 72 -16.48 0.32 -15.45
N LYS A 73 -17.47 -0.21 -14.72
CA LYS A 73 -18.75 0.46 -14.48
C LYS A 73 -18.66 1.51 -13.38
N TYR A 74 -17.99 1.20 -12.26
CA TYR A 74 -18.01 2.05 -11.08
C TYR A 74 -16.72 2.85 -10.86
N ASP A 75 -15.60 2.48 -11.50
CA ASP A 75 -14.29 3.10 -11.26
C ASP A 75 -13.90 2.94 -9.77
N VAL A 76 -13.84 1.69 -9.31
CA VAL A 76 -13.51 1.33 -7.93
C VAL A 76 -12.07 1.71 -7.55
N GLY A 77 -11.82 1.90 -6.26
CA GLY A 77 -10.52 2.36 -5.77
C GLY A 77 -9.43 1.30 -5.76
N GLY A 78 -9.80 0.03 -5.62
CA GLY A 78 -8.80 -1.02 -5.56
C GLY A 78 -9.35 -2.43 -5.48
N LEU A 79 -8.42 -3.38 -5.47
CA LEU A 79 -8.67 -4.81 -5.39
C LEU A 79 -7.87 -5.41 -4.24
N CYS A 80 -8.50 -6.26 -3.43
CA CYS A 80 -7.80 -7.11 -2.48
C CYS A 80 -7.80 -8.55 -2.99
N PHE A 81 -6.61 -9.09 -3.30
CA PHE A 81 -6.46 -10.46 -3.74
C PHE A 81 -6.50 -11.43 -2.56
N PHE A 82 -7.27 -12.50 -2.74
CA PHE A 82 -7.36 -13.62 -1.82
C PHE A 82 -6.72 -14.85 -2.48
N GLN A 83 -7.43 -15.98 -2.53
CA GLN A 83 -6.86 -17.25 -2.96
C GLN A 83 -6.51 -17.28 -4.45
N GLY A 84 -5.40 -17.96 -4.75
CA GLY A 84 -5.06 -18.42 -6.10
C GLY A 84 -3.56 -18.54 -6.30
N GLY A 85 -3.10 -18.42 -7.55
CA GLY A 85 -1.68 -18.60 -7.89
C GLY A 85 -0.97 -17.28 -8.22
N PRO A 86 0.33 -17.16 -7.94
CA PRO A 86 1.10 -15.91 -8.09
C PRO A 86 1.15 -15.43 -9.54
N ILE A 87 1.38 -16.34 -10.49
CA ILE A 87 1.43 -16.00 -11.92
C ILE A 87 0.06 -15.53 -12.42
N ARG A 88 -1.02 -16.25 -12.06
CA ARG A 88 -2.39 -15.86 -12.42
C ARG A 88 -2.78 -14.52 -11.81
N GLN A 89 -2.42 -14.25 -10.55
CA GLN A 89 -2.64 -12.95 -9.93
C GLN A 89 -1.90 -11.85 -10.70
N ALA A 90 -0.61 -12.02 -11.01
CA ALA A 90 0.16 -11.02 -11.73
C ALA A 90 -0.45 -10.70 -13.11
N GLN A 91 -0.89 -11.72 -13.84
CA GLN A 91 -1.61 -11.56 -15.11
C GLN A 91 -2.93 -10.79 -14.95
N LEU A 92 -3.73 -11.13 -13.94
CA LEU A 92 -4.97 -10.43 -13.64
C LEU A 92 -4.73 -8.99 -13.18
N THR A 93 -3.70 -8.73 -12.37
CA THR A 93 -3.30 -7.36 -12.00
C THR A 93 -3.01 -6.52 -13.23
N ASN A 94 -2.21 -7.04 -14.17
CA ASN A 94 -1.90 -6.32 -15.41
C ASN A 94 -3.15 -6.06 -16.25
N PHE A 95 -4.01 -7.05 -16.38
CA PHE A 95 -5.28 -6.91 -17.10
C PHE A 95 -6.18 -5.85 -16.46
N TYR A 96 -6.42 -5.93 -15.15
CA TYR A 96 -7.28 -5.01 -14.42
C TYR A 96 -6.74 -3.58 -14.41
N GLN A 97 -5.43 -3.38 -14.27
CA GLN A 97 -4.82 -2.06 -14.39
C GLN A 97 -4.95 -1.50 -15.81
N GLY A 98 -4.88 -2.35 -16.84
CA GLY A 98 -5.02 -1.95 -18.24
C GLY A 98 -6.43 -1.44 -18.62
N ILE A 99 -7.46 -1.89 -17.91
CA ILE A 99 -8.85 -1.47 -18.14
C ILE A 99 -9.33 -0.37 -17.17
N ALA A 100 -8.58 -0.11 -16.10
CA ALA A 100 -8.96 0.86 -15.09
C ALA A 100 -8.71 2.30 -15.56
N LYS A 101 -9.66 3.20 -15.30
CA LYS A 101 -9.51 4.64 -15.61
C LYS A 101 -8.62 5.34 -14.59
N THR A 102 -8.79 4.97 -13.32
CA THR A 102 -7.95 5.38 -12.20
C THR A 102 -7.11 4.19 -11.76
N PRO A 103 -5.77 4.33 -11.57
CA PRO A 103 -4.94 3.20 -11.14
C PRO A 103 -5.46 2.56 -9.86
N LEU A 104 -5.65 1.24 -9.89
CA LEU A 104 -6.19 0.47 -8.79
C LEU A 104 -5.14 0.30 -7.70
N MET A 105 -5.53 0.49 -6.45
CA MET A 105 -4.74 0.03 -5.32
C MET A 105 -4.85 -1.50 -5.21
N ILE A 106 -3.71 -2.19 -5.25
CA ILE A 106 -3.66 -3.65 -5.17
C ILE A 106 -3.21 -4.05 -3.76
N CYS A 107 -4.10 -4.72 -3.04
CA CYS A 107 -3.88 -5.17 -1.68
C CYS A 107 -3.89 -6.70 -1.60
N ILE A 108 -3.27 -7.24 -0.56
CA ILE A 108 -3.28 -8.65 -0.20
C ILE A 108 -3.04 -8.78 1.29
N ASP A 109 -3.63 -9.80 1.92
CA ASP A 109 -3.27 -10.17 3.28
C ASP A 109 -1.97 -11.00 3.21
N GLY A 110 -0.84 -10.39 3.60
CA GLY A 110 0.51 -10.93 3.46
C GLY A 110 1.27 -11.02 4.78
N GLU A 111 0.58 -11.13 5.91
CA GLU A 111 1.15 -10.96 7.24
C GLU A 111 2.20 -12.02 7.60
N TRP A 112 2.16 -13.19 6.98
CA TRP A 112 3.19 -14.24 7.07
C TRP A 112 3.72 -14.64 5.68
N GLY A 113 3.80 -13.67 4.78
CA GLY A 113 4.23 -13.85 3.39
C GLY A 113 3.08 -14.03 2.42
N LEU A 114 3.42 -14.00 1.13
CA LEU A 114 2.44 -14.16 0.05
C LEU A 114 1.71 -15.51 0.10
N GLY A 115 2.33 -16.53 0.70
CA GLY A 115 1.72 -17.84 0.88
C GLY A 115 0.49 -17.86 1.79
N MET A 116 0.19 -16.74 2.47
CA MET A 116 -1.09 -16.53 3.15
C MET A 116 -2.30 -16.59 2.23
N ARG A 117 -2.11 -16.17 0.98
CA ARG A 117 -3.18 -16.09 -0.01
C ARG A 117 -2.82 -16.82 -1.29
N LEU A 118 -1.54 -16.97 -1.62
CA LEU A 118 -1.08 -17.52 -2.89
C LEU A 118 -0.50 -18.93 -2.74
N ASP A 119 -0.83 -19.79 -3.69
CA ASP A 119 -0.21 -21.09 -3.86
C ASP A 119 1.25 -20.94 -4.34
N SER A 120 2.03 -22.02 -4.22
CA SER A 120 3.34 -22.16 -4.89
C SER A 120 4.40 -21.09 -4.55
N VAL A 121 4.27 -20.41 -3.41
CA VAL A 121 5.24 -19.44 -2.88
C VAL A 121 5.62 -19.79 -1.44
N ILE A 122 6.72 -19.22 -0.97
CA ILE A 122 7.21 -19.43 0.40
C ILE A 122 6.24 -18.84 1.45
N ASN A 123 6.11 -19.56 2.55
CA ASN A 123 5.51 -19.05 3.80
C ASN A 123 6.61 -18.55 4.72
N TYR A 124 6.45 -17.36 5.27
CA TYR A 124 7.30 -16.90 6.37
C TYR A 124 6.78 -17.41 7.71
N PRO A 125 7.62 -17.44 8.76
CA PRO A 125 7.18 -17.72 10.11
C PRO A 125 6.09 -16.72 10.55
N ARG A 126 5.16 -17.19 11.40
CA ARG A 126 4.13 -16.33 11.97
C ARG A 126 4.75 -15.34 12.96
N GLN A 127 4.03 -14.27 13.24
CA GLN A 127 4.49 -13.14 14.07
C GLN A 127 4.95 -13.57 15.46
N LEU A 128 4.29 -14.56 16.08
CA LEU A 128 4.72 -15.12 17.36
C LEU A 128 6.09 -15.80 17.28
N MET A 129 6.39 -16.48 16.17
CA MET A 129 7.69 -17.10 15.94
C MET A 129 8.75 -16.05 15.63
N MET A 130 8.42 -15.04 14.81
CA MET A 130 9.31 -13.92 14.54
C MET A 130 9.70 -13.18 15.82
N GLY A 131 8.74 -12.90 16.71
CA GLY A 131 9.00 -12.25 18.00
C GLY A 131 9.77 -13.11 19.01
N ALA A 132 9.87 -14.43 18.80
CA ALA A 132 10.69 -15.31 19.62
C ALA A 132 12.16 -15.33 19.18
N THR A 133 12.46 -14.79 18.00
CA THR A 133 13.84 -14.58 17.57
C THR A 133 14.45 -13.38 18.30
N GLN A 134 15.78 -13.40 18.50
CA GLN A 134 16.52 -12.24 19.03
C GLN A 134 17.08 -11.35 17.91
N ASP A 135 16.55 -11.50 16.71
CA ASP A 135 17.00 -10.80 15.52
C ASP A 135 15.86 -9.92 15.00
N ALA A 136 16.17 -8.65 14.77
CA ALA A 136 15.21 -7.66 14.25
C ALA A 136 15.40 -7.39 12.75
N GLU A 137 16.47 -7.93 12.16
CA GLU A 137 16.74 -7.91 10.71
C GLU A 137 16.13 -9.15 10.03
#